data_AF-K1T190-F1
#
_entry.id   AF-K1T190-F1
#
_cell.length_a   1.000
_cell.length_b   1.000
_cell.length_c   1.000
_cell.angle_alpha   90.00
_cell.angle_beta   90.00
_cell.angle_gamma   90.00
#
_symmetry.space_group_name_H-M   'P 1'
#
loop_
_entity.id
_entity.type
_entity.pdbx_description
1 polymer ?
#
loop_
_entity_poly.entity_id
_entity_poly.type
_entity_poly.pdbx_seq_one_letter_code
_entity_poly.pdbx_strand_id
1 'polypeptide(L)'
;MLLTSLLNALPGAVTQGLIWGLMAIGVYITYRILDVADLTVDGSLALGGAACVMLIRGGVNPWLALLIAALCGAAAGFITGTLHTRCGIPAILAGILTQLALYSVNLRIMGGKANQAVSVDKYDLIVSQRFVRQLSLENPM
;
A
#
# COMPACT_ATOMS: atom_id res chain seq x y z
N MET A 1 -26.22 -24.23 0.10
CA MET A 1 -26.18 -22.79 -0.25
C MET A 1 -25.20 -22.01 0.63
N LEU A 2 -25.26 -22.10 1.96
CA LEU A 2 -24.29 -21.44 2.86
C LEU A 2 -22.84 -21.93 2.66
N LEU A 3 -22.61 -23.26 2.64
CA LEU A 3 -21.27 -23.84 2.56
C LEU A 3 -20.57 -23.52 1.23
N THR A 4 -21.33 -23.53 0.12
CA THR A 4 -20.86 -23.14 -1.21
C THR A 4 -20.52 -21.65 -1.30
N SER A 5 -21.29 -20.78 -0.63
CA SER A 5 -20.96 -19.35 -0.55
C SER A 5 -19.68 -19.10 0.26
N LEU A 6 -19.47 -19.87 1.33
CA LEU A 6 -18.24 -19.81 2.15
C LEU A 6 -17.01 -20.24 1.35
N LEU A 7 -17.11 -21.37 0.63
CA LEU A 7 -16.05 -21.87 -0.24
C LEU A 7 -15.70 -20.89 -1.37
N ASN A 8 -16.69 -20.21 -1.96
CA ASN A 8 -16.45 -19.22 -3.01
C ASN A 8 -15.85 -17.90 -2.48
N ALA A 9 -16.11 -17.53 -1.22
CA ALA A 9 -15.53 -16.34 -0.61
C ALA A 9 -14.09 -16.54 -0.10
N LEU A 10 -13.67 -17.80 0.09
CA LEU A 10 -12.40 -18.17 0.70
C LEU A 10 -11.17 -17.65 -0.08
N PRO A 11 -11.09 -17.74 -1.42
CA PRO A 11 -9.95 -17.19 -2.17
C PRO A 11 -9.78 -15.68 -2.00
N GLY A 12 -10.88 -14.93 -1.94
CA GLY A 12 -10.85 -13.48 -1.71
C GLY A 12 -10.36 -13.13 -0.31
N ALA A 13 -10.88 -13.82 0.71
CA ALA A 13 -10.46 -13.64 2.10
C ALA A 13 -8.97 -13.97 2.31
N VAL A 14 -8.50 -15.06 1.71
CA VAL A 14 -7.08 -15.46 1.78
C VAL A 14 -6.18 -14.43 1.10
N THR A 15 -6.55 -13.96 -0.10
CA THR A 15 -5.78 -12.94 -0.81
C THR A 15 -5.67 -11.64 0.00
N GLN A 16 -6.78 -11.20 0.61
CA GLN A 16 -6.77 -10.02 1.46
C GLN A 16 -5.94 -10.23 2.73
N GLY A 17 -6.01 -11.43 3.33
CA GLY A 17 -5.17 -11.80 4.47
C GLY A 17 -3.67 -11.78 4.14
N LEU A 18 -3.27 -12.24 2.94
CA LEU A 18 -1.89 -12.17 2.48
C LEU A 18 -1.40 -10.72 2.32
N ILE A 19 -2.24 -9.83 1.80
CA ILE A 19 -1.93 -8.39 1.69
C ILE A 19 -1.73 -7.78 3.09
N TRP A 20 -2.63 -8.08 4.04
CA TRP A 20 -2.48 -7.65 5.43
C TRP A 20 -1.25 -8.26 6.12
N GLY A 21 -0.79 -9.43 5.69
CA GLY A 21 0.47 -10.04 6.14
C GLY A 21 1.69 -9.20 5.82
N LEU A 22 1.74 -8.58 4.63
CA LEU A 22 2.81 -7.65 4.27
C LEU A 22 2.84 -6.42 5.21
N MET A 23 1.68 -5.88 5.54
CA MET A 23 1.54 -4.79 6.52
C MET A 23 2.06 -5.23 7.90
N ALA A 24 1.66 -6.42 8.37
CA ALA A 24 2.10 -6.97 9.65
C ALA A 24 3.63 -7.13 9.73
N ILE A 25 4.28 -7.53 8.63
CA ILE A 25 5.75 -7.59 8.54
C ILE A 25 6.37 -6.20 8.72
N GLY A 26 5.79 -5.16 8.09
CA GLY A 26 6.29 -3.80 8.25
C GLY A 26 6.21 -3.29 9.69
N VAL A 27 5.09 -3.55 10.38
CA VAL A 27 4.93 -3.22 11.80
C VAL A 27 5.89 -4.05 12.67
N TYR A 28 6.11 -5.32 12.34
CA TYR A 28 7.08 -6.15 13.06
C TYR A 28 8.52 -5.60 12.96
N ILE A 29 8.91 -5.08 11.79
CA ILE A 29 10.23 -4.46 11.60
C ILE A 29 10.40 -3.25 12.51
N THR A 30 9.38 -2.39 12.66
CA THR A 30 9.47 -1.21 13.52
C THR A 30 9.57 -1.59 14.99
N TYR A 31 8.80 -2.58 15.45
CA TYR A 31 8.97 -3.15 16.78
C TYR A 31 10.38 -3.73 17.00
N ARG A 32 10.92 -4.45 16.02
CA ARG A 32 12.20 -5.14 16.19
C ARG A 32 13.39 -4.18 16.21
N ILE A 33 13.32 -3.09 15.43
CA ILE A 33 14.42 -2.12 15.30
C ILE A 33 14.28 -0.98 16.32
N LEU A 34 13.08 -0.45 16.49
CA LEU A 34 12.82 0.77 17.27
C LEU A 34 12.31 0.50 18.69
N ASP A 35 12.02 -0.77 19.03
CA ASP A 35 11.42 -1.22 20.30
C ASP A 35 10.09 -0.53 20.63
N VAL A 36 9.41 0.01 19.60
CA VAL A 36 8.12 0.70 19.73
C VAL A 36 7.21 0.34 18.55
N ALA A 37 5.91 0.31 18.84
CA ALA A 37 4.83 0.16 17.86
C ALA A 37 4.71 1.40 16.96
N ASP A 38 5.24 1.35 15.74
CA ASP A 38 4.99 2.42 14.77
C ASP A 38 3.91 2.00 13.76
N LEU A 39 2.76 2.69 13.83
CA LEU A 39 1.61 2.49 12.93
C LEU A 39 1.74 3.29 11.62
N THR A 40 2.76 4.14 11.46
CA THR A 40 3.03 4.92 10.22
C THR A 40 3.25 4.02 9.01
N VAL A 41 3.64 2.76 9.23
CA VAL A 41 3.85 1.76 8.18
C VAL A 41 2.62 1.63 7.28
N ASP A 42 1.42 1.62 7.84
CA ASP A 42 0.19 1.47 7.07
C ASP A 42 -0.01 2.64 6.07
N GLY A 43 0.15 3.87 6.54
CA GLY A 43 -0.10 5.10 5.78
C GLY A 43 1.02 5.43 4.81
N SER A 44 2.26 5.11 5.15
CA SER A 44 3.43 5.28 4.28
C SER A 44 3.42 4.29 3.12
N LEU A 45 3.00 3.03 3.35
CA LEU A 45 2.77 2.06 2.27
C LEU A 45 1.64 2.51 1.35
N ALA A 46 0.53 2.98 1.92
CA ALA A 46 -0.58 3.53 1.14
C ALA A 46 -0.17 4.77 0.33
N LEU A 47 0.65 5.67 0.89
CA LEU A 47 1.19 6.84 0.20
C LEU A 47 2.07 6.45 -0.98
N GLY A 48 2.97 5.49 -0.80
CA GLY A 48 3.82 4.96 -1.86
C GLY A 48 2.98 4.38 -3.00
N GLY A 49 1.97 3.57 -2.67
CA GLY A 49 1.03 3.01 -3.65
C GLY A 49 0.25 4.09 -4.41
N ALA A 50 -0.30 5.07 -3.70
CA ALA A 50 -1.03 6.19 -4.29
C ALA A 50 -0.15 7.02 -5.23
N ALA A 51 1.07 7.36 -4.81
CA ALA A 51 2.03 8.09 -5.63
C ALA A 51 2.42 7.31 -6.89
N CYS A 52 2.74 6.01 -6.75
CA CYS A 52 3.10 5.14 -7.86
C CYS A 52 1.98 5.05 -8.90
N VAL A 53 0.74 4.77 -8.47
CA VAL A 53 -0.41 4.64 -9.37
C VAL A 53 -0.70 5.96 -10.09
N MET A 54 -0.61 7.10 -9.40
CA MET A 54 -0.86 8.40 -10.01
C MET A 54 0.22 8.78 -11.04
N LEU A 55 1.49 8.41 -10.79
CA LEU A 55 2.59 8.63 -11.74
C LEU A 55 2.48 7.72 -12.97
N ILE A 56 2.15 6.45 -12.78
CA ILE A 56 1.88 5.52 -13.90
C ILE A 56 0.73 6.05 -14.74
N ARG A 57 -0.34 6.55 -14.11
CA ARG A 57 -1.46 7.16 -14.82
C ARG A 57 -1.10 8.46 -15.55
N GLY A 58 -0.03 9.13 -15.13
CA GLY A 58 0.55 10.28 -15.81
C GLY A 58 1.49 9.93 -16.97
N GLY A 59 1.72 8.65 -17.26
CA GLY A 59 2.62 8.19 -18.32
C GLY A 59 4.10 8.15 -17.92
N VAL A 60 4.41 8.23 -16.61
CA VAL A 60 5.79 8.13 -16.11
C VAL A 60 6.27 6.68 -16.14
N ASN A 61 7.56 6.48 -16.44
CA ASN A 61 8.18 5.15 -16.43
C ASN A 61 8.00 4.46 -15.05
N PRO A 62 7.55 3.19 -15.01
CA PRO A 62 7.31 2.46 -13.76
C PRO A 62 8.51 2.43 -12.80
N TRP A 63 9.73 2.35 -13.32
CA TRP A 63 10.95 2.35 -12.49
C TRP A 63 11.14 3.68 -11.75
N LEU A 64 10.88 4.79 -12.43
CA LEU A 64 10.96 6.12 -11.84
C LEU A 64 9.80 6.35 -10.86
N ALA A 65 8.60 5.86 -11.20
CA ALA A 65 7.44 5.91 -10.32
C ALA A 65 7.68 5.16 -9.00
N LEU A 66 8.34 4.00 -9.05
CA LEU A 66 8.72 3.22 -7.88
C LEU A 66 9.73 3.96 -7.00
N LEU A 67 10.74 4.60 -7.60
CA LEU A 67 11.74 5.38 -6.87
C LEU A 67 11.10 6.58 -6.15
N ILE A 68 10.20 7.30 -6.84
CA ILE A 68 9.47 8.42 -6.23
C ILE A 68 8.55 7.91 -5.11
N ALA A 69 7.86 6.79 -5.30
CA ALA A 69 7.02 6.17 -4.27
C ALA A 69 7.82 5.81 -3.01
N ALA A 70 9.03 5.25 -3.17
CA ALA A 70 9.92 4.95 -2.06
C ALA A 70 10.36 6.23 -1.31
N LEU A 71 10.68 7.30 -2.05
CA LEU A 71 11.02 8.61 -1.46
C LEU A 71 9.84 9.23 -0.70
N CYS A 72 8.62 9.11 -1.21
CA CYS A 72 7.41 9.57 -0.50
C CYS A 72 7.21 8.79 0.81
N GLY A 73 7.40 7.48 0.80
CA GLY A 73 7.34 6.65 2.01
C GLY A 73 8.42 7.01 3.03
N ALA A 74 9.66 7.24 2.57
CA ALA A 74 10.76 7.69 3.42
C ALA A 74 10.49 9.07 4.03
N ALA A 75 9.92 10.00 3.27
CA ALA A 75 9.53 11.32 3.77
C ALA A 75 8.44 11.22 4.84
N ALA A 76 7.46 10.32 4.68
CA ALA A 76 6.46 10.05 5.71
C ALA A 76 7.09 9.54 7.02
N GLY A 77 8.02 8.58 6.94
CA GLY A 77 8.76 8.10 8.12
C GLY A 77 9.62 9.18 8.76
N PHE A 78 10.23 10.06 7.96
CA PHE A 78 11.01 11.21 8.45
C PHE A 78 10.13 12.20 9.23
N ILE A 79 8.89 12.43 8.79
CA ILE A 79 7.92 13.27 9.51
C ILE A 79 7.60 12.65 10.88
N THR A 80 7.30 11.34 10.94
CA THR A 80 7.05 10.64 12.22
C THR A 80 8.26 10.73 13.15
N GLY A 81 9.46 10.48 12.63
CA GLY A 81 10.70 10.58 13.40
C GLY A 81 10.97 12.01 13.92
N THR A 82 10.63 13.02 13.13
CA THR A 82 10.73 14.43 13.54
C THR A 82 9.72 14.74 14.65
N LEU A 83 8.48 14.26 14.56
CA LEU A 83 7.47 14.46 15.61
C LEU A 83 7.90 13.83 16.94
N HIS A 84 8.50 12.63 16.90
CA HIS A 84 9.02 11.98 18.09
C HIS A 84 10.22 12.75 18.69
N THR A 85 11.20 13.09 17.84
CA THR A 85 12.47 13.69 18.30
C THR A 85 12.36 15.16 18.68
N ARG A 86 11.54 15.96 17.98
CA ARG A 86 11.40 17.41 18.20
C ARG A 86 10.22 17.81 19.08
N CYS A 87 9.08 17.12 18.99
CA CYS A 87 7.89 17.48 19.78
C CYS A 87 7.78 16.71 21.10
N GLY A 88 8.66 15.75 21.37
CA GLY A 88 8.64 14.95 22.62
C GLY A 88 7.39 14.10 22.77
N ILE A 89 6.70 13.81 21.66
CA ILE A 89 5.48 13.01 21.62
C ILE A 89 5.85 11.53 21.75
N PRO A 90 5.15 10.72 22.55
CA PRO A 90 5.35 9.27 22.59
C PRO A 90 5.26 8.65 21.18
N ALA A 91 6.18 7.75 20.84
CA ALA A 91 6.31 7.23 19.47
C ALA A 91 5.01 6.61 18.91
N ILE A 92 4.21 5.95 19.74
CA ILE A 92 2.90 5.40 19.33
C ILE A 92 1.94 6.52 18.90
N LEU A 93 1.89 7.62 19.64
CA LEU A 93 1.01 8.75 19.34
C LEU A 93 1.48 9.49 18.08
N ALA A 94 2.80 9.65 17.90
CA ALA A 94 3.38 10.21 16.69
C ALA A 94 3.04 9.36 15.44
N GLY A 95 3.08 8.03 15.58
CA GLY A 95 2.71 7.10 14.51
C GLY A 95 1.25 7.21 14.10
N ILE A 96 0.32 7.20 15.07
CA ILE A 96 -1.13 7.31 14.78
C ILE A 96 -1.48 8.70 14.20
N LEU A 97 -0.86 9.78 14.69
CA LEU A 97 -1.07 11.12 14.15
C LEU A 97 -0.62 11.22 12.68
N THR A 98 0.54 10.68 12.35
CA THR A 98 1.04 10.66 10.97
C THR A 98 0.16 9.78 10.09
N GLN A 99 -0.30 8.64 10.62
CA GLN A 99 -1.23 7.76 9.92
C GLN A 99 -2.52 8.48 9.48
N LEU A 100 -3.14 9.23 10.41
CA LEU A 100 -4.35 9.99 10.13
C LEU A 100 -4.10 11.15 9.15
N ALA A 101 -2.95 11.83 9.26
CA ALA A 101 -2.56 12.87 8.32
C ALA A 101 -2.36 12.31 6.91
N LEU A 102 -1.64 11.18 6.79
CA LEU A 102 -1.39 10.49 5.53
C LEU A 102 -2.66 9.97 4.89
N TYR A 103 -3.65 9.52 5.67
CA TYR A 103 -4.95 9.14 5.13
C TYR A 103 -5.60 10.28 4.31
N SER A 104 -5.57 11.50 4.85
CA SER A 104 -6.09 12.69 4.16
C SER A 104 -5.27 13.05 2.92
N VAL A 105 -3.93 12.95 3.01
CA VAL A 105 -3.01 13.23 1.90
C VAL A 105 -3.20 12.22 0.76
N ASN A 106 -3.33 10.93 1.07
CA ASN A 106 -3.53 9.87 0.09
C ASN A 106 -4.82 10.12 -0.72
N LEU A 107 -5.91 10.46 -0.03
CA LEU A 107 -7.16 10.82 -0.70
C LEU A 107 -7.01 12.06 -1.58
N ARG A 108 -6.23 13.06 -1.16
CA ARG A 108 -5.98 14.26 -1.97
C ARG A 108 -5.17 13.94 -3.23
N ILE A 109 -4.11 13.13 -3.12
CA ILE A 109 -3.28 12.70 -4.25
C ILE A 109 -4.13 11.89 -5.24
N MET A 110 -5.02 11.02 -4.75
CA MET A 110 -5.92 10.22 -5.57
C MET A 110 -7.16 10.97 -6.07
N GLY A 111 -7.23 12.31 -5.93
CA GLY A 111 -8.35 13.11 -6.45
C GLY A 111 -9.69 12.83 -5.76
N GLY A 112 -9.68 12.48 -4.48
CA GLY A 112 -10.87 12.23 -3.66
C GLY A 112 -11.50 10.84 -3.83
N LYS A 113 -10.85 9.94 -4.59
CA LYS A 113 -11.34 8.57 -4.80
C LYS A 113 -10.44 7.58 -4.08
N ALA A 114 -11.04 6.68 -3.30
CA ALA A 114 -10.32 5.64 -2.56
C ALA A 114 -9.72 4.56 -3.48
N ASN A 115 -10.31 4.32 -4.65
CA ASN A 115 -9.81 3.35 -5.62
C ASN A 115 -9.51 4.01 -6.97
N GLN A 116 -8.26 3.83 -7.42
CA GLN A 116 -7.83 4.22 -8.76
C GLN A 116 -7.49 2.97 -9.56
N ALA A 117 -8.36 2.63 -10.52
CA ALA A 117 -8.12 1.50 -11.40
C ALA A 117 -7.05 1.87 -12.44
N VAL A 118 -6.11 0.95 -12.66
CA VAL A 118 -5.19 0.94 -13.79
C VAL A 118 -5.74 -0.08 -14.78
N SER A 119 -6.35 0.41 -15.87
CA SER A 119 -6.99 -0.45 -16.87
C SER A 119 -5.97 -1.00 -17.86
N VAL A 120 -6.08 -2.31 -18.14
CA VAL A 120 -5.28 -3.06 -19.13
C VAL A 120 -5.35 -2.46 -20.52
N ASP A 121 -6.48 -1.85 -20.87
CA ASP A 121 -6.67 -1.27 -22.21
C ASP A 121 -5.88 0.04 -22.41
N LYS A 122 -5.35 0.64 -21.34
CA LYS A 122 -4.61 1.92 -21.40
C LYS A 122 -3.13 1.82 -21.05
N TYR A 123 -2.71 0.76 -20.36
CA TYR A 123 -1.33 0.58 -19.90
C TYR A 123 -0.88 -0.85 -20.19
N ASP A 124 0.34 -1.00 -20.70
CA ASP A 124 0.93 -2.31 -20.96
C ASP A 124 1.28 -2.97 -19.61
N LEU A 125 0.41 -3.89 -19.18
CA LEU A 125 0.51 -4.57 -17.89
C LEU A 125 1.09 -5.96 -18.12
N ILE A 126 2.19 -6.27 -17.43
CA ILE A 126 2.81 -7.61 -17.46
C ILE A 126 1.83 -8.68 -16.95
N VAL A 127 1.06 -8.35 -15.90
CA VAL A 127 0.08 -9.27 -15.31
C VAL A 127 -1.27 -8.56 -15.18
N SER A 128 -2.32 -9.17 -15.75
CA SER A 128 -3.69 -8.73 -15.54
C SER A 128 -4.61 -9.91 -15.28
N GLN A 129 -5.51 -9.75 -14.30
CA GLN A 129 -6.60 -10.69 -14.03
C GLN A 129 -7.52 -10.89 -15.25
N ARG A 130 -7.50 -9.99 -16.24
CA ARG A 130 -8.21 -10.20 -17.52
C ARG A 130 -7.61 -11.35 -18.33
N PHE A 131 -6.30 -11.56 -18.24
CA PHE A 131 -5.58 -12.62 -18.98
C PHE A 131 -5.64 -13.98 -18.24
N VAL A 132 -5.84 -13.98 -16.92
CA VAL A 132 -5.99 -15.20 -16.11
C VAL A 132 -7.47 -15.63 -16.05
N ARG A 133 -8.02 -16.06 -17.19
CA ARG A 133 -9.40 -16.64 -17.23
C ARG A 133 -9.42 -18.13 -16.94
N GLN A 134 -8.29 -18.84 -17.08
CA GLN A 134 -8.16 -20.27 -16.78
C GLN A 134 -6.74 -20.59 -16.25
N LEU A 135 -6.66 -21.50 -15.28
CA LEU A 135 -5.40 -22.01 -14.71
C LEU A 135 -4.81 -23.05 -15.66
N SER A 136 -4.21 -22.62 -16.78
CA SER A 136 -3.57 -23.48 -17.77
C SER A 136 -2.04 -23.32 -17.73
N LEU A 137 -1.31 -24.42 -17.87
CA LEU A 137 0.18 -24.46 -17.95
C LEU A 137 0.74 -23.74 -19.19
N GLU A 138 -0.11 -23.39 -20.15
CA GLU A 138 0.21 -22.58 -21.34
C GLU A 138 0.03 -21.07 -21.15
N ASN A 139 -0.36 -20.63 -19.95
CA ASN A 139 -0.41 -19.20 -19.66
C ASN A 139 1.03 -18.70 -19.45
N PRO A 140 1.53 -17.72 -20.23
CA PRO A 140 2.83 -17.13 -19.98
C PRO A 140 2.72 -16.32 -18.69
N MET A 141 3.03 -16.97 -17.55
CA MET A 141 3.44 -16.25 -16.34
C MET A 141 4.72 -15.48 -16.64
#